data_AF-A0A7V9UFS7-F1
#
_entry.id   AF-A0A7V9UFS7-F1
#
_cell.length_a   1.000
_cell.length_b   1.000
_cell.length_c   1.000
_cell.angle_alpha   90.00
_cell.angle_beta   90.00
_cell.angle_gamma   90.00
#
_symmetry.space_group_name_H-M   'P 1'
#
loop_
_entity.id
_entity.type
_entity.pdbx_description
1 polymer ?
#
loop_
_entity_poly.entity_id
_entity_poly.type
_entity_poly.pdbx_seq_one_letter_code
_entity_poly.pdbx_strand_id
1 'polypeptide(L)'
;MASKSEKKVLVIGGGLAGLSATLKLAENGCKVQLVSVTKVKRSHSVCAQGGINAAINSMGEDDSPIIHAYDTIKGGDFLANQPPILEMCLSGPAIIYMMDRFGCTFNRTSEGNLDFRRFGGTLYNRTAFCGASTGQQLLYSLDEQVRRMEAKGLVEKFENHEFLRLVLDDQG
;
A
#
# COMPACT_ATOMS: atom_id res chain seq x y z
N MET A 1 13.99 -34.70 -9.15
CA MET A 1 13.78 -33.36 -8.56
C MET A 1 12.32 -33.27 -8.17
N ALA A 2 11.98 -33.16 -6.89
CA ALA A 2 10.60 -33.02 -6.46
C ALA A 2 10.00 -31.74 -7.07
N SER A 3 8.88 -31.89 -7.78
CA SER A 3 8.06 -30.78 -8.27
C SER A 3 7.81 -29.82 -7.11
N LYS A 4 8.32 -28.59 -7.21
CA LYS A 4 8.06 -27.54 -6.23
C LYS A 4 6.55 -27.25 -6.32
N SER A 5 5.78 -27.75 -5.35
CA SER A 5 4.34 -27.52 -5.27
C SER A 5 4.06 -26.04 -5.47
N GLU A 6 3.24 -25.74 -6.48
CA GLU A 6 2.86 -24.39 -6.85
C GLU A 6 2.04 -23.78 -5.70
N LYS A 7 2.61 -22.82 -4.97
CA LYS A 7 1.95 -22.18 -3.83
C LYS A 7 0.80 -21.32 -4.34
N LYS A 8 -0.44 -21.71 -4.01
CA LYS A 8 -1.66 -20.96 -4.29
C LYS A 8 -2.07 -20.18 -3.05
N VAL A 9 -2.37 -18.89 -3.23
CA VAL A 9 -2.79 -18.00 -2.14
C VAL A 9 -4.07 -17.29 -2.54
N LEU A 10 -5.04 -17.25 -1.63
CA LEU A 10 -6.28 -16.50 -1.77
C LEU A 10 -6.14 -15.18 -1.02
N VAL A 11 -6.32 -14.06 -1.72
CA VAL A 11 -6.34 -12.71 -1.13
C VAL A 11 -7.77 -12.20 -1.18
N ILE A 12 -8.33 -11.85 -0.02
CA ILE A 12 -9.68 -11.31 0.12
C ILE A 12 -9.61 -9.79 0.28
N GLY A 13 -10.12 -9.07 -0.71
CA GLY A 13 -10.22 -7.60 -0.73
C GLY A 13 -9.37 -6.95 -1.82
N GLY A 14 -10.02 -6.24 -2.74
CA GLY A 14 -9.38 -5.52 -3.86
C GLY A 14 -8.90 -4.09 -3.57
N GLY A 15 -8.64 -3.75 -2.30
CA GLY A 15 -8.11 -2.43 -1.91
C GLY A 15 -6.59 -2.33 -2.03
N LEU A 16 -6.01 -1.20 -1.62
CA LEU A 16 -4.54 -0.99 -1.67
C LEU A 16 -3.74 -2.10 -0.97
N ALA A 17 -4.19 -2.52 0.22
CA ALA A 17 -3.53 -3.58 0.98
C ALA A 17 -3.58 -4.94 0.24
N GLY A 18 -4.75 -5.33 -0.26
CA GLY A 18 -4.91 -6.60 -0.98
C GLY A 18 -4.19 -6.62 -2.33
N LEU A 19 -4.20 -5.50 -3.07
CA LEU A 19 -3.41 -5.36 -4.29
C LEU A 19 -1.90 -5.40 -4.02
N SER A 20 -1.41 -4.76 -2.94
CA SER A 20 0.00 -4.82 -2.53
C SER A 20 0.42 -6.23 -2.17
N ALA A 21 -0.39 -6.93 -1.37
CA ALA A 21 -0.15 -8.32 -1.00
C ALA A 21 -0.14 -9.22 -2.25
N THR A 22 -1.13 -9.07 -3.13
CA THR A 22 -1.24 -9.81 -4.39
C THR A 22 0.00 -9.61 -5.27
N LEU A 23 0.42 -8.36 -5.46
CA LEU A 23 1.62 -8.05 -6.24
C LEU A 23 2.85 -8.73 -5.64
N LYS A 24 3.05 -8.61 -4.33
CA LYS A 24 4.26 -9.14 -3.70
C LYS A 24 4.30 -10.67 -3.68
N LEU A 25 3.16 -11.32 -3.43
CA LEU A 25 3.03 -12.78 -3.51
C LEU A 25 3.31 -13.28 -4.93
N ALA A 26 2.78 -12.60 -5.95
CA ALA A 26 3.01 -12.95 -7.34
C ALA A 26 4.47 -12.72 -7.76
N GLU A 27 5.13 -11.66 -7.30
CA GLU A 27 6.57 -11.43 -7.52
C GLU A 27 7.43 -12.55 -6.92
N ASN A 28 6.99 -13.11 -5.79
CA ASN A 28 7.62 -14.27 -5.16
C ASN A 28 7.23 -15.62 -5.80
N GLY A 29 6.52 -15.60 -6.94
CA GLY A 29 6.17 -16.79 -7.72
C GLY A 29 4.96 -17.57 -7.20
N CYS A 30 4.15 -17.00 -6.31
CA CYS A 30 2.88 -17.62 -5.91
C CYS A 30 1.80 -17.39 -6.99
N LYS A 31 0.91 -18.36 -7.18
CA LYS A 31 -0.36 -18.15 -7.90
C LYS A 31 -1.35 -17.51 -6.95
N VAL A 32 -1.87 -16.34 -7.29
CA VAL A 32 -2.76 -15.58 -6.41
C VAL A 32 -4.15 -15.50 -7.01
N GLN A 33 -5.16 -15.87 -6.23
CA GLN A 33 -6.55 -15.57 -6.52
C GLN A 33 -6.96 -14.36 -5.68
N LEU A 34 -7.29 -13.26 -6.34
CA LEU A 34 -7.72 -12.02 -5.70
C LEU A 34 -9.24 -11.90 -5.78
N VAL A 35 -9.92 -12.01 -4.65
CA VAL A 35 -11.38 -11.88 -4.55
C VAL A 35 -11.74 -10.48 -4.09
N SER A 36 -12.72 -9.86 -4.75
CA SER A 36 -13.19 -8.53 -4.39
C SER A 36 -14.69 -8.39 -4.62
N VAL A 37 -15.40 -7.88 -3.61
CA VAL A 37 -16.87 -7.67 -3.64
C VAL A 37 -17.30 -6.64 -4.69
N THR A 38 -16.42 -5.73 -5.07
CA THR A 38 -16.61 -4.82 -6.20
C THR A 38 -15.43 -4.92 -7.15
N LYS A 39 -15.49 -4.23 -8.30
CA LYS A 39 -14.28 -3.96 -9.08
C LYS A 39 -13.18 -3.36 -8.20
N VAL A 40 -11.93 -3.77 -8.36
CA VAL A 40 -10.80 -3.36 -7.50
C VAL A 40 -10.63 -1.84 -7.48
N LYS A 41 -10.84 -1.19 -8.64
CA LYS A 41 -10.83 0.28 -8.82
C LYS A 41 -11.95 1.03 -8.10
N ARG A 42 -12.95 0.30 -7.57
CA ARG A 42 -14.07 0.84 -6.78
C ARG A 42 -13.93 0.57 -5.28
N SER A 43 -12.82 -0.02 -4.84
CA SER A 43 -12.52 -0.15 -3.42
C SER A 43 -12.44 1.23 -2.75
N HIS A 44 -12.79 1.31 -1.47
CA HIS A 44 -12.86 2.58 -0.74
C HIS A 44 -11.51 3.32 -0.65
N SER A 45 -10.39 2.62 -0.90
CA SER A 45 -9.07 3.24 -1.05
C SER A 45 -9.06 4.36 -2.10
N VAL A 46 -9.91 4.31 -3.13
CA VAL A 46 -10.04 5.36 -4.16
C VAL A 46 -10.47 6.71 -3.58
N CYS A 47 -11.17 6.71 -2.44
CA CYS A 47 -11.72 7.91 -1.81
C CYS A 47 -10.70 8.64 -0.93
N ALA A 48 -9.50 8.09 -0.69
CA ALA A 48 -8.49 8.78 0.11
C ALA A 48 -7.95 10.02 -0.63
N GLN A 49 -7.89 11.16 0.05
CA GLN A 49 -7.53 12.44 -0.56
C GLN A 49 -6.19 12.97 -0.04
N GLY A 50 -6.03 12.98 1.29
CA GLY A 50 -4.99 13.70 2.03
C GLY A 50 -3.55 13.35 1.66
N GLY A 51 -3.26 12.09 1.36
CA GLY A 51 -1.94 11.63 0.98
C GLY A 51 -1.47 10.44 1.80
N ILE A 52 -0.17 10.16 1.72
CA ILE A 52 0.49 9.07 2.44
C ILE A 52 1.74 9.63 3.13
N ASN A 53 1.88 9.34 4.43
CA ASN A 53 2.99 9.86 5.24
C ASN A 53 4.24 8.98 5.12
N ALA A 54 5.38 9.59 4.86
CA ALA A 54 6.70 8.98 4.97
C ALA A 54 7.77 10.04 5.22
N ALA A 55 8.57 9.84 6.28
CA ALA A 55 9.64 10.76 6.64
C ALA A 55 10.85 10.60 5.70
N ILE A 56 10.82 11.34 4.59
CA ILE A 56 11.89 11.40 3.58
C ILE A 56 12.85 12.57 3.83
N ASN A 57 12.42 13.58 4.60
CA ASN A 57 13.18 14.79 4.89
C ASN A 57 13.64 15.56 3.64
N SER A 58 12.80 15.58 2.58
CA SER A 58 13.14 16.26 1.32
C SER A 58 13.31 17.78 1.47
N MET A 59 12.70 18.37 2.50
CA MET A 59 12.73 19.81 2.77
C MET A 59 13.84 20.22 3.76
N GLY A 60 14.64 19.28 4.26
CA GLY A 60 15.71 19.58 5.22
C GLY A 60 15.21 20.08 6.58
N GLU A 61 14.07 19.56 7.04
CA GLU A 61 13.44 19.92 8.33
C GLU A 61 13.95 19.05 9.51
N ASP A 62 15.03 18.29 9.30
CA ASP A 62 15.54 17.26 10.23
C ASP A 62 14.48 16.20 10.60
N ASP A 63 13.61 15.87 9.65
CA ASP A 63 12.64 14.80 9.80
C ASP A 63 13.29 13.41 9.75
N SER A 64 12.71 12.43 10.44
CA SER A 64 13.17 11.04 10.40
C SER A 64 12.05 10.02 10.65
N PRO A 65 12.20 8.77 10.19
CA PRO A 65 11.28 7.69 10.51
C PRO A 65 11.06 7.47 12.02
N ILE A 66 12.06 7.79 12.84
CA ILE A 66 11.95 7.68 14.31
C ILE A 66 11.02 8.75 14.87
N ILE A 67 11.12 9.98 14.38
CA ILE A 67 10.20 11.07 14.75
C ILE A 67 8.78 10.72 14.27
N HIS A 68 8.63 10.18 13.06
CA HIS A 68 7.35 9.73 12.55
C HIS A 68 6.74 8.60 13.40
N ALA A 69 7.55 7.65 13.87
CA ALA A 69 7.10 6.61 14.78
C ALA A 69 6.64 7.21 16.11
N TYR A 70 7.39 8.16 16.68
CA TYR A 70 7.00 8.87 17.90
C TYR A 70 5.66 9.62 17.73
N ASP A 71 5.49 10.39 16.64
CA ASP A 71 4.24 11.09 16.35
C ASP A 71 3.06 10.12 16.23
N THR A 72 3.29 8.94 15.63
CA THR A 72 2.28 7.88 15.49
C THR A 72 1.93 7.26 16.85
N ILE A 73 2.92 6.97 17.69
CA ILE A 73 2.72 6.41 19.05
C ILE A 73 1.94 7.40 19.92
N LYS A 74 2.35 8.67 19.91
CA LYS A 74 1.66 9.74 20.64
C LYS A 74 0.24 9.95 20.11
N GLY A 75 0.05 9.95 18.78
CA GLY A 75 -1.26 10.10 18.15
C GLY A 75 -2.20 8.93 18.43
N GLY A 76 -1.66 7.74 18.65
CA GLY A 76 -2.39 6.54 19.09
C GLY A 76 -2.62 6.47 20.61
N ASP A 77 -2.40 7.57 21.34
CA ASP A 77 -2.54 7.68 22.79
C ASP A 77 -1.77 6.58 23.56
N PHE A 78 -0.61 6.18 23.02
CA PHE A 78 0.25 5.11 23.55
C PHE A 78 -0.41 3.72 23.66
N LEU A 79 -1.62 3.53 23.10
CA LEU A 79 -2.34 2.26 23.09
C LEU A 79 -1.93 1.35 21.93
N ALA A 80 -1.28 1.92 20.91
CA ALA A 80 -0.89 1.20 19.71
C ALA A 80 0.36 0.33 19.93
N ASN A 81 0.40 -0.84 19.28
CA ASN A 81 1.53 -1.76 19.33
C ASN A 81 2.77 -1.14 18.64
N GLN A 82 3.83 -0.87 19.40
CA GLN A 82 4.92 -0.02 18.95
C GLN A 82 5.88 -0.65 17.92
N PRO A 83 6.27 -1.94 18.00
CA PRO A 83 7.17 -2.53 17.01
C PRO A 83 6.62 -2.48 15.57
N PRO A 84 5.33 -2.82 15.30
CA PRO A 84 4.76 -2.65 13.96
C PRO A 84 4.71 -1.19 13.49
N ILE A 85 4.49 -0.23 14.40
CA ILE A 85 4.51 1.20 14.06
C ILE A 85 5.91 1.60 13.60
N LEU A 86 6.94 1.20 14.33
CA LEU A 86 8.32 1.49 13.98
C LEU A 86 8.67 0.89 12.60
N GLU A 87 8.30 -0.37 12.35
CA GLU A 87 8.52 -1.02 11.05
C GLU A 87 7.78 -0.30 9.91
N MET A 88 6.52 0.10 10.14
CA MET A 88 5.74 0.89 9.19
C MET A 88 6.42 2.21 8.85
N CYS A 89 6.86 2.96 9.86
CA CYS A 89 7.51 4.26 9.66
C CYS A 89 8.88 4.13 8.98
N LEU A 90 9.67 3.10 9.31
CA LEU A 90 10.95 2.79 8.65
C LEU A 90 10.77 2.38 7.19
N SER A 91 9.70 1.63 6.88
CA SER A 91 9.42 1.17 5.52
C SER A 91 8.82 2.25 4.62
N GLY A 92 8.13 3.24 5.21
CA GLY A 92 7.40 4.29 4.50
C GLY A 92 8.18 4.97 3.36
N PRO A 93 9.42 5.46 3.57
CA PRO A 93 10.21 6.11 2.52
C PRO A 93 10.40 5.24 1.28
N ALA A 94 10.71 3.95 1.46
CA ALA A 94 10.87 3.02 0.35
C ALA A 94 9.56 2.79 -0.42
N ILE A 95 8.42 2.80 0.29
CA ILE A 95 7.09 2.66 -0.32
C ILE A 95 6.74 3.87 -1.18
N ILE A 96 7.07 5.09 -0.76
CA ILE A 96 6.85 6.29 -1.59
C ILE A 96 7.65 6.20 -2.89
N TYR A 97 8.94 5.89 -2.81
CA TYR A 97 9.77 5.76 -4.00
C TYR A 97 9.35 4.59 -4.90
N MET A 98 8.85 3.50 -4.32
CA MET A 98 8.26 2.40 -5.10
C MET A 98 7.03 2.87 -5.86
N MET A 99 6.09 3.53 -5.20
CA MET A 99 4.87 4.03 -5.84
C MET A 99 5.17 5.07 -6.91
N ASP A 100 6.16 5.94 -6.68
CA ASP A 100 6.65 6.89 -7.68
C ASP A 100 7.15 6.18 -8.94
N ARG A 101 7.96 5.13 -8.78
CA ARG A 101 8.48 4.30 -9.88
C ARG A 101 7.41 3.44 -10.56
N PHE A 102 6.33 3.10 -9.86
CA PHE A 102 5.15 2.47 -10.45
C PHE A 102 4.32 3.44 -11.29
N GLY A 103 4.69 4.72 -11.34
CA GLY A 103 4.01 5.75 -12.12
C GLY A 103 2.89 6.45 -11.35
N CYS A 104 2.88 6.37 -10.02
CA CYS A 104 1.96 7.18 -9.22
C CYS A 104 2.26 8.66 -9.44
N THR A 105 1.23 9.43 -9.78
CA THR A 105 1.33 10.82 -10.21
C THR A 105 1.42 11.77 -9.02
N PHE A 106 2.40 11.55 -8.14
CA PHE A 106 2.66 12.45 -7.02
C PHE A 106 2.97 13.87 -7.51
N ASN A 107 2.51 14.86 -6.75
CA ASN A 107 2.86 16.25 -6.96
C ASN A 107 4.37 16.44 -6.94
N ARG A 108 4.83 17.43 -7.71
CA ARG A 108 6.23 17.77 -7.84
C ARG A 108 6.46 19.22 -7.43
N THR A 109 7.65 19.47 -6.90
CA THR A 109 8.17 20.83 -6.75
C THR A 109 8.45 21.43 -8.13
N SER A 110 8.72 22.73 -8.20
CA SER A 110 9.12 23.41 -9.45
C SER A 110 10.38 22.82 -10.09
N GLU A 111 11.22 22.15 -9.29
CA GLU A 111 12.45 21.50 -9.72
C GLU A 111 12.23 20.07 -10.21
N GLY A 112 11.01 19.54 -10.10
CA GLY A 112 10.65 18.18 -10.52
C GLY A 112 10.83 17.09 -9.44
N ASN A 113 11.22 17.46 -8.22
CA ASN A 113 11.32 16.53 -7.09
C ASN A 113 9.93 16.18 -6.54
N LEU A 114 9.81 15.08 -5.78
CA LEU A 114 8.57 14.77 -5.05
C LEU A 114 8.22 15.91 -4.09
N ASP A 115 6.98 16.37 -4.14
CA ASP A 115 6.47 17.38 -3.22
C ASP A 115 5.77 16.75 -2.01
N PHE A 116 5.94 17.39 -0.86
CA PHE A 116 5.39 16.93 0.42
C PHE A 116 4.73 18.10 1.14
N ARG A 117 3.54 17.85 1.66
CA ARG A 117 2.78 18.82 2.45
C ARG A 117 2.70 18.43 3.92
N ARG A 118 2.29 19.39 4.74
CA ARG A 118 1.91 19.15 6.13
C ARG A 118 0.56 18.48 6.23
N PHE A 119 0.35 17.78 7.34
CA PHE A 119 -0.91 17.13 7.68
C PHE A 119 -1.17 17.22 9.19
N GLY A 120 -2.40 16.92 9.62
CA GLY A 120 -2.72 16.90 11.04
C GLY A 120 -1.84 15.90 11.80
N GLY A 121 -1.34 16.30 12.97
CA GLY A 121 -0.52 15.44 13.83
C GLY A 121 0.98 15.42 13.51
N THR A 122 1.45 16.24 12.58
CA THR A 122 2.89 16.42 12.30
C THR A 122 3.21 17.89 12.03
N LEU A 123 4.40 18.34 12.44
CA LEU A 123 4.93 19.65 12.07
C LEU A 123 5.76 19.62 10.78
N TYR A 124 6.02 18.42 10.25
CA TYR A 124 6.92 18.17 9.13
C TYR A 124 6.18 17.93 7.83
N ASN A 125 6.77 18.37 6.72
CA ASN A 125 6.35 18.13 5.36
C ASN A 125 6.71 16.69 4.93
N ARG A 126 5.89 15.73 5.36
CA ARG A 126 6.11 14.30 5.10
C ARG A 126 4.97 13.57 4.42
N THR A 127 3.94 14.29 3.98
CA THR A 127 2.78 13.72 3.30
C THR A 127 2.93 13.86 1.79
N ALA A 128 3.23 12.75 1.09
CA ALA A 128 3.19 12.72 -0.37
C ALA A 128 1.74 12.69 -0.85
N PHE A 129 1.41 13.43 -1.92
CA PHE A 129 0.03 13.65 -2.35
C PHE A 129 -0.10 13.77 -3.88
N CYS A 130 -1.32 13.54 -4.38
CA CYS A 130 -1.73 13.78 -5.77
C CYS A 130 -2.98 14.68 -5.76
N GLY A 131 -2.78 15.99 -5.65
CA GLY A 131 -3.84 16.99 -5.48
C GLY A 131 -4.76 16.63 -4.31
N ALA A 132 -6.01 16.29 -4.65
CA ALA A 132 -7.03 15.80 -3.72
C ALA A 132 -7.51 14.37 -4.04
N SER A 133 -6.77 13.61 -4.85
CA SER A 133 -7.15 12.27 -5.33
C SER A 133 -6.06 11.22 -5.10
N THR A 134 -5.24 11.38 -4.05
CA THR A 134 -4.08 10.51 -3.80
C THR A 134 -4.43 9.03 -3.75
N GLY A 135 -5.52 8.66 -3.08
CA GLY A 135 -5.99 7.28 -2.99
C GLY A 135 -6.34 6.67 -4.35
N GLN A 136 -6.98 7.46 -5.23
CA GLN A 136 -7.29 7.04 -6.58
C GLN A 136 -6.02 6.77 -7.40
N GLN A 137 -5.04 7.67 -7.34
CA GLN A 137 -3.77 7.50 -8.08
C GLN A 137 -2.98 6.29 -7.57
N LEU A 138 -2.85 6.14 -6.25
CA LEU A 138 -2.20 4.97 -5.64
C LEU A 138 -2.87 3.66 -6.09
N LEU A 139 -4.21 3.62 -6.07
CA LEU A 139 -4.97 2.43 -6.42
C LEU A 139 -4.80 2.06 -7.89
N TYR A 140 -4.80 3.05 -8.78
CA TYR A 140 -4.65 2.82 -10.22
C TYR A 140 -3.24 2.35 -10.57
N SER A 141 -2.20 3.00 -10.03
CA SER A 141 -0.81 2.57 -10.26
C SER A 141 -0.58 1.15 -9.77
N LEU A 142 -1.17 0.78 -8.62
CA LEU A 142 -1.00 -0.56 -8.07
C LEU A 142 -1.82 -1.63 -8.82
N ASP A 143 -3.06 -1.33 -9.23
CA ASP A 143 -3.85 -2.22 -10.10
C ASP A 143 -3.13 -2.49 -11.42
N GLU A 144 -2.47 -1.49 -12.01
CA GLU A 144 -1.67 -1.68 -13.23
C GLU A 144 -0.52 -2.67 -13.03
N GLN A 145 0.18 -2.59 -11.88
CA GLN A 145 1.22 -3.58 -11.55
C GLN A 145 0.62 -4.99 -11.34
N VAL A 146 -0.55 -5.10 -10.73
CA VAL A 146 -1.25 -6.40 -10.56
C VAL A 146 -1.72 -6.96 -11.91
N ARG A 147 -2.25 -6.12 -12.80
CA ARG A 147 -2.64 -6.50 -14.17
C ARG A 147 -1.47 -7.02 -14.99
N ARG A 148 -0.26 -6.51 -14.76
CA ARG A 148 0.97 -7.08 -15.34
C ARG A 148 1.21 -8.53 -14.87
N MET A 149 0.89 -8.85 -13.62
CA MET A 149 1.02 -10.20 -13.09
C MET A 149 -0.12 -11.13 -13.54
N GLU A 150 -1.32 -10.58 -13.72
CA GLU A 150 -2.46 -11.25 -14.35
C GLU A 150 -2.14 -11.65 -15.80
N ALA A 151 -1.55 -10.74 -16.59
CA ALA A 151 -1.10 -11.04 -17.96
C ALA A 151 -0.02 -12.14 -18.03
N LYS A 152 0.76 -12.31 -16.95
CA LYS A 152 1.72 -13.43 -16.80
C LYS A 152 1.07 -14.73 -16.31
N GLY A 153 -0.24 -14.74 -16.11
CA GLY A 153 -1.01 -15.86 -15.57
C GLY A 153 -0.72 -16.16 -14.10
N LEU A 154 -0.10 -15.24 -13.36
CA LEU A 154 0.22 -15.43 -11.93
C LEU A 154 -0.90 -14.96 -11.00
N VAL A 155 -1.79 -14.10 -11.49
CA VAL A 155 -2.92 -13.57 -10.73
C VAL A 155 -4.22 -13.83 -11.49
N GLU A 156 -5.24 -14.27 -10.77
CA GLU A 156 -6.61 -14.38 -11.25
C GLU A 156 -7.52 -13.49 -10.38
N LYS A 157 -8.31 -12.61 -11.00
CA LYS A 157 -9.19 -11.68 -10.28
C LYS A 157 -10.65 -12.15 -10.34
N PHE A 158 -11.25 -12.28 -9.17
CA PHE A 158 -12.68 -12.54 -8.97
C PHE A 158 -13.34 -11.26 -8.45
N GLU A 159 -13.66 -10.35 -9.37
CA GLU A 159 -14.41 -9.13 -9.03
C GLU A 159 -15.92 -9.41 -8.94
N ASN A 160 -16.61 -8.64 -8.10
CA ASN A 160 -18.04 -8.84 -7.81
C ASN A 160 -18.34 -10.22 -7.19
N HIS A 161 -17.39 -10.73 -6.40
CA HIS A 161 -17.51 -11.97 -5.64
C HIS A 161 -17.46 -11.65 -4.16
N GLU A 162 -18.42 -12.19 -3.41
CA GLU A 162 -18.51 -12.01 -1.96
C GLU A 162 -17.82 -13.16 -1.24
N PHE A 163 -16.98 -12.82 -0.27
CA PHE A 163 -16.40 -13.79 0.64
C PHE A 163 -17.39 -14.06 1.77
N LEU A 164 -17.84 -15.31 1.90
CA LEU A 164 -18.86 -15.69 2.88
C LEU A 164 -18.25 -16.12 4.22
N ARG A 165 -17.33 -17.09 4.19
CA ARG A 165 -16.67 -17.62 5.39
C ARG A 165 -15.38 -18.34 5.04
N LEU A 166 -14.53 -18.49 6.05
CA LEU A 166 -13.41 -19.42 5.99
C LEU A 166 -13.92 -20.87 6.01
N VAL A 167 -13.22 -21.73 5.30
CA VAL A 167 -13.32 -23.18 5.49
C VAL A 167 -12.18 -23.55 6.41
N LEU A 168 -12.53 -23.94 7.64
CA LEU A 168 -11.56 -24.31 8.68
C LEU A 168 -11.38 -25.83 8.63
N ASP A 169 -10.16 -26.28 8.89
CA ASP A 169 -9.91 -27.68 9.16
C ASP A 169 -10.13 -27.99 10.65
N ASP A 170 -9.79 -29.20 11.08
CA ASP A 170 -9.99 -29.63 12.46
C ASP A 170 -9.10 -28.87 13.48
N GLN A 171 -8.13 -28.07 13.03
CA GLN A 171 -7.24 -27.25 13.85
C GLN A 171 -7.65 -25.77 13.93
N GLY A 172 -8.64 -25.34 13.12
CA GLY A 172 -9.14 -23.96 13.09
C GLY A 172 -8.45 -23.09 12.04
#